data_AF-S6EXB0-F1
#
_entry.id   AF-S6EXB0-F1
#
_cell.length_a   1.000
_cell.length_b   1.000
_cell.length_c   1.000
_cell.angle_alpha   90.00
_cell.angle_beta   90.00
_cell.angle_gamma   90.00
#
_symmetry.space_group_name_H-M   'P 1'
#
loop_
_entity.id
_entity.type
_entity.pdbx_description
1 polymer ?
#
loop_
_entity_poly.entity_id
_entity_poly.type
_entity_poly.pdbx_seq_one_letter_code
_entity_poly.pdbx_strand_id
1 'polypeptide(L)'
;DAGKPHSVRGLATNVANYNAWSVASAPPYTSPNPNYDEKHYIEAFSPLLEARGFPARFIVDQGRSGKQPTGQKEWGHWCNAIGTGFGIRPTANTGHNLVDAF
;
A
#
# COMPACT_ATOMS: atom_id res chain seq x y z
N ASP A 1 23.68 12.41 -6.62
CA ASP A 1 22.75 12.53 -5.48
C ASP A 1 21.66 13.51 -5.89
N ALA A 2 20.40 13.25 -5.53
CA ALA A 2 19.30 14.19 -5.74
C ALA A 2 19.29 15.32 -4.68
N GLY A 3 20.06 15.19 -3.58
CA GLY A 3 20.29 16.27 -2.61
C GLY A 3 19.14 16.51 -1.63
N LYS A 4 18.35 15.47 -1.31
CA LYS A 4 17.18 15.52 -0.43
C LYS A 4 16.25 16.74 -0.68
N PRO A 5 15.69 16.90 -1.90
CA PRO A 5 14.87 18.06 -2.24
C PRO A 5 13.62 18.15 -1.34
N HIS A 6 13.25 19.36 -0.93
CA HIS A 6 12.09 19.62 -0.08
C HIS A 6 10.75 19.16 -0.70
N SER A 7 10.67 19.08 -2.04
CA SER A 7 9.49 18.62 -2.76
C SER A 7 9.28 17.10 -2.69
N VAL A 8 10.30 16.33 -2.32
CA VAL A 8 10.17 14.87 -2.20
C VAL A 8 9.55 14.54 -0.84
N ARG A 9 8.23 14.33 -0.85
CA ARG A 9 7.47 13.99 0.37
C ARG A 9 7.67 12.53 0.79
N GLY A 10 7.83 11.63 -0.18
CA GLY A 10 8.01 10.21 0.09
C GLY A 10 7.63 9.34 -1.10
N LEU A 11 6.84 8.30 -0.89
CA LEU A 11 6.61 7.22 -1.85
C LEU A 11 5.10 6.96 -2.06
N ALA A 12 4.75 6.44 -3.24
CA ALA A 12 3.40 5.97 -3.55
C ALA A 12 3.39 4.45 -3.65
N THR A 13 2.41 3.78 -3.02
CA THR A 13 2.30 2.31 -3.02
C THR A 13 0.94 1.85 -3.55
N ASN A 14 0.85 0.56 -3.87
CA ASN A 14 -0.31 -0.09 -4.49
C ASN A 14 -0.81 0.52 -5.82
N VAL A 15 -0.07 1.45 -6.44
CA VAL A 15 -0.50 2.14 -7.68
C VAL A 15 -0.88 1.13 -8.75
N ALA A 16 -2.12 1.21 -9.21
CA ALA A 16 -2.72 0.29 -10.18
C ALA A 16 -2.73 -1.19 -9.75
N ASN A 17 -2.61 -1.51 -8.46
CA ASN A 17 -2.80 -2.86 -7.92
C ASN A 17 -4.08 -2.91 -7.07
N TYR A 18 -4.24 -3.94 -6.24
CA TYR A 18 -5.52 -4.29 -5.60
C TYR A 18 -5.36 -4.65 -4.12
N ASN A 19 -4.19 -4.40 -3.52
CA ASN A 19 -3.91 -4.78 -2.15
C ASN A 19 -4.81 -4.00 -1.19
N ALA A 20 -5.21 -4.66 -0.11
CA ALA A 20 -5.90 -4.00 0.98
C ALA A 20 -5.00 -2.95 1.64
N TRP A 21 -5.59 -1.87 2.16
CA TRP A 21 -4.90 -1.05 3.15
C TRP A 21 -4.63 -1.85 4.43
N SER A 22 -5.66 -2.43 5.05
CA SER A 22 -5.52 -3.28 6.24
C SER A 22 -6.65 -4.30 6.32
N VAL A 23 -6.31 -5.58 6.51
CA VAL A 23 -7.27 -6.68 6.70
C VAL A 23 -6.85 -7.60 7.85
N ALA A 24 -7.84 -8.21 8.51
CA ALA A 24 -7.58 -9.09 9.66
C ALA A 24 -7.02 -10.47 9.29
N SER A 25 -7.10 -10.87 8.03
CA SER A 25 -6.63 -12.18 7.56
C SER A 25 -6.01 -12.06 6.19
N ALA A 26 -4.85 -12.70 6.02
CA ALA A 26 -4.10 -12.70 4.77
C ALA A 26 -4.91 -13.36 3.64
N PRO A 27 -5.11 -12.69 2.49
CA PRO A 27 -5.63 -13.35 1.30
C PRO A 27 -4.75 -14.56 0.93
N PRO A 28 -5.32 -15.69 0.45
CA PRO A 28 -4.54 -16.91 0.23
C PRO A 28 -3.32 -16.72 -0.70
N TYR A 29 -3.45 -15.87 -1.72
CA TYR A 29 -2.40 -15.57 -2.69
C TYR A 29 -1.24 -14.74 -2.14
N THR A 30 -1.32 -14.23 -0.90
CA THR A 30 -0.21 -13.48 -0.29
C THR A 30 0.74 -14.37 0.51
N SER A 31 0.35 -15.61 0.81
CA SER A 31 1.19 -16.53 1.58
C SER A 31 2.51 -16.85 0.84
N PRO A 32 3.66 -16.92 1.52
CA PRO A 32 3.86 -16.79 2.97
C PRO A 32 4.28 -15.38 3.43
N ASN A 33 4.01 -14.33 2.65
CA ASN A 33 4.47 -12.98 2.96
C ASN A 33 3.79 -12.44 4.23
N PRO A 34 4.56 -12.07 5.28
CA PRO A 34 3.99 -11.46 6.49
C PRO A 34 3.42 -10.06 6.23
N ASN A 35 3.88 -9.38 5.18
CA ASN A 35 3.42 -8.06 4.77
C ASN A 35 2.34 -8.20 3.68
N TYR A 36 1.20 -8.79 4.04
CA TYR A 36 0.13 -9.15 3.09
C TYR A 36 -0.83 -8.00 2.75
N ASP A 37 -0.71 -6.86 3.42
CA ASP A 37 -1.43 -5.62 3.11
C ASP A 37 -0.48 -4.41 3.16
N GLU A 38 -0.96 -3.27 2.68
CA GLU A 38 -0.12 -2.07 2.54
C GLU A 38 0.27 -1.47 3.90
N LYS A 39 -0.56 -1.65 4.94
CA LYS A 39 -0.21 -1.22 6.30
C LYS A 39 1.01 -1.98 6.81
N HIS A 40 1.01 -3.31 6.75
CA HIS A 40 2.17 -4.11 7.18
C HIS A 40 3.42 -3.78 6.35
N TYR A 41 3.25 -3.59 5.03
CA TYR A 41 4.36 -3.18 4.16
C TYR A 41 4.96 -1.84 4.60
N ILE A 42 4.14 -0.81 4.81
CA ILE A 42 4.59 0.53 5.20
C ILE A 42 5.20 0.55 6.60
N GLU A 43 4.60 -0.15 7.56
CA GLU A 43 5.12 -0.27 8.92
C GLU A 43 6.48 -0.99 8.96
N ALA A 44 6.69 -1.99 8.09
CA ALA A 44 7.98 -2.66 7.95
C ALA A 44 9.02 -1.81 7.18
N PHE A 45 8.58 -1.03 6.19
CA PHE A 45 9.47 -0.34 5.27
C PHE A 45 9.97 1.01 5.82
N SER A 46 9.10 1.76 6.48
CA SER A 46 9.41 3.11 6.97
C SER A 46 10.65 3.16 7.89
N PRO A 47 10.83 2.27 8.89
CA PRO A 47 12.02 2.30 9.74
C PRO A 47 13.33 2.08 8.97
N LEU A 48 13.30 1.30 7.89
CA LEU A 48 14.48 1.02 7.07
C LEU A 48 14.90 2.23 6.24
N LEU A 49 13.92 3.00 5.74
CA LEU A 49 14.13 4.25 5.01
C LEU A 49 14.64 5.35 5.95
N GLU A 50 14.01 5.49 7.11
CA GLU A 50 14.38 6.49 8.12
C GLU A 50 15.80 6.26 8.65
N ALA A 51 16.18 5.01 8.93
CA ALA A 51 17.55 4.64 9.31
C ALA A 51 18.61 5.02 8.27
N ARG A 52 18.20 5.25 7.01
CA ARG A 52 19.06 5.68 5.90
C ARG A 52 18.89 7.17 5.57
N GLY A 53 18.22 7.92 6.45
CA GLY A 53 18.05 9.36 6.35
C GLY A 53 17.00 9.80 5.33
N PHE A 54 16.03 8.93 5.01
CA PHE A 54 14.85 9.25 4.20
C PHE A 54 13.55 8.94 4.98
N PRO A 55 13.03 9.90 5.78
CA PRO A 55 11.78 9.72 6.53
C PRO A 55 10.55 9.89 5.61
N ALA A 56 10.37 8.95 4.69
CA ALA A 56 9.31 9.00 3.68
C ALA A 56 7.91 8.92 4.30
N ARG A 57 7.00 9.79 3.85
CA ARG A 57 5.55 9.59 4.01
C ARG A 57 5.00 8.82 2.80
N PHE A 58 3.80 8.27 2.95
CA PHE A 58 3.19 7.42 1.93
C PHE A 58 1.84 7.95 1.45
N ILE A 59 1.55 7.73 0.17
CA ILE A 59 0.19 7.72 -0.36
C ILE A 59 -0.11 6.32 -0.90
N VAL A 60 -1.31 5.81 -0.65
CA VAL A 60 -1.64 4.41 -0.95
C VAL A 60 -2.86 4.35 -1.85
N ASP A 61 -2.69 3.88 -3.08
CA ASP A 61 -3.82 3.72 -4.00
C ASP A 61 -4.82 2.72 -3.42
N GLN A 62 -6.08 3.11 -3.28
CA GLN A 62 -7.19 2.23 -2.90
C GLN A 62 -8.29 2.18 -3.96
N GLY A 63 -8.01 2.67 -5.17
CA GLY A 63 -8.97 2.81 -6.26
C GLY A 63 -9.62 1.49 -6.67
N ARG A 64 -8.95 0.34 -6.51
CA ARG A 64 -9.48 -0.99 -6.86
C ARG A 64 -9.39 -2.03 -5.73
N SER A 65 -9.24 -1.55 -4.49
CA SER A 65 -8.95 -2.39 -3.31
C SER A 65 -10.17 -2.66 -2.42
N GLY A 66 -11.38 -2.28 -2.84
CA GLY A 66 -12.58 -2.31 -1.99
C GLY A 66 -13.15 -3.69 -1.68
N LYS A 67 -12.78 -4.71 -2.47
CA LYS A 67 -13.18 -6.10 -2.25
C LYS A 67 -11.96 -6.94 -1.91
N GLN A 68 -11.97 -7.54 -0.71
CA GLN A 68 -10.93 -8.42 -0.20
C GLN A 68 -11.53 -9.74 0.32
N PRO A 69 -10.92 -10.91 0.04
CA PRO A 69 -9.86 -11.08 -0.95
C PRO A 69 -10.37 -10.76 -2.38
N THR A 70 -9.45 -10.41 -3.27
CA THR A 70 -9.75 -10.23 -4.69
C THR A 70 -10.05 -11.58 -5.35
N GLY A 71 -10.36 -11.57 -6.66
CA GLY A 71 -10.42 -12.79 -7.46
C GLY A 71 -9.07 -13.20 -8.07
N GLN A 72 -7.95 -12.63 -7.61
CA GLN A 72 -6.62 -13.03 -8.05
C GLN A 72 -6.34 -14.48 -7.63
N LYS A 73 -5.82 -15.28 -8.57
CA LYS A 73 -5.30 -16.62 -8.28
C LYS A 73 -3.89 -16.56 -7.69
N GLU A 74 -3.08 -15.65 -8.24
CA GLU A 74 -1.72 -15.37 -7.79
C GLU A 74 -1.57 -13.86 -7.62
N TRP A 75 -0.76 -13.44 -6.65
CA TRP A 75 -0.64 -12.02 -6.32
C TRP A 75 -0.09 -11.18 -7.49
N GLY A 76 0.80 -11.78 -8.30
CA GLY A 76 1.37 -11.16 -9.50
C GLY A 76 0.39 -10.97 -10.66
N HIS A 77 -0.85 -11.43 -10.56
CA HIS A 77 -1.87 -11.23 -11.60
C HIS A 77 -2.43 -9.79 -11.55
N TRP A 78 -1.68 -8.85 -12.11
CA TRP A 78 -1.98 -7.41 -12.04
C TRP A 78 -2.98 -6.93 -13.10
N CYS A 79 -3.07 -7.60 -14.24
CA CYS A 79 -3.86 -7.13 -15.37
C CYS A 79 -5.35 -7.46 -15.19
N ASN A 80 -6.20 -6.43 -15.11
CA ASN A 80 -7.66 -6.53 -15.12
C ASN A 80 -8.21 -7.67 -14.22
N ALA A 81 -7.71 -7.74 -12.98
CA ALA A 81 -8.05 -8.82 -12.08
C ALA A 81 -9.56 -8.82 -11.76
N ILE A 82 -10.17 -10.01 -11.90
CA ILE A 82 -11.58 -10.22 -11.61
C ILE A 82 -11.86 -10.14 -10.11
N GLY A 83 -13.13 -9.93 -9.74
CA GLY A 83 -13.56 -9.96 -8.35
C GLY A 83 -12.93 -8.86 -7.50
N THR A 84 -12.65 -7.70 -8.10
CA THR A 84 -12.17 -6.47 -7.46
C THR A 84 -13.31 -5.45 -7.38
N GLY A 85 -13.10 -4.32 -6.70
CA GLY A 85 -14.11 -3.28 -6.57
C GLY A 85 -13.52 -1.95 -6.11
N PHE A 86 -14.25 -0.85 -6.34
CA PHE A 86 -13.81 0.47 -5.89
C PHE A 86 -13.66 0.50 -4.36
N GLY A 87 -12.52 1.02 -3.88
CA GLY A 87 -12.19 1.05 -2.46
C GLY A 87 -12.46 2.38 -1.77
N ILE A 88 -11.64 2.64 -0.75
CA ILE A 88 -11.71 3.84 0.10
C ILE A 88 -11.64 5.09 -0.80
N ARG A 89 -12.47 6.08 -0.50
CA ARG A 89 -12.45 7.36 -1.24
C ARG A 89 -11.18 8.14 -0.88
N PRO A 90 -10.61 8.90 -1.81
CA PRO A 90 -9.43 9.69 -1.52
C PRO A 90 -9.64 10.61 -0.31
N THR A 91 -8.71 10.57 0.65
CA THR A 91 -8.82 11.34 1.90
C THR A 91 -7.46 11.52 2.57
N ALA A 92 -7.24 12.69 3.15
CA ALA A 92 -6.09 12.95 4.03
C ALA A 92 -6.33 12.45 5.48
N ASN A 93 -7.58 12.11 5.82
CA ASN A 93 -7.94 11.60 7.15
C ASN A 93 -7.68 10.08 7.21
N THR A 94 -6.42 9.67 7.09
CA THR A 94 -6.02 8.25 7.02
C THR A 94 -6.04 7.55 8.37
N GLY A 95 -5.93 8.31 9.47
CA GLY A 95 -5.78 7.78 10.82
C GLY A 95 -4.43 7.10 11.06
N HIS A 96 -3.46 7.23 10.14
CA HIS A 96 -2.16 6.59 10.24
C HIS A 96 -1.02 7.58 10.04
N ASN A 97 -0.09 7.64 10.99
CA ASN A 97 0.95 8.66 11.01
C ASN A 97 1.88 8.61 9.79
N LEU A 98 2.10 7.45 9.18
CA LEU A 98 2.99 7.31 8.02
C LEU A 98 2.31 7.61 6.67
N VAL A 99 0.98 7.71 6.63
CA VAL A 99 0.22 7.82 5.37
C VAL A 99 -0.45 9.17 5.29
N ASP A 100 -0.02 9.98 4.32
CA ASP A 100 -0.57 11.31 4.07
C ASP A 100 -1.96 11.23 3.39
N ALA A 101 -2.21 10.22 2.54
CA ALA A 101 -3.50 10.04 1.87
C ALA A 101 -3.76 8.61 1.39
N PHE A 102 -5.05 8.26 1.29
CA PHE A 102 -5.57 7.19 0.41
C PHE A 102 -6.04 7.79 -0.92
#